data_AF-A0A371NCT3-F1
#
_entry.id   AF-A0A371NCT3-F1
#
_cell.length_a   1.000
_cell.length_b   1.000
_cell.length_c   1.000
_cell.angle_alpha   90.00
_cell.angle_beta   90.00
_cell.angle_gamma   90.00
#
_symmetry.space_group_name_H-M   'P 1'
#
loop_
_entity.id
_entity.type
_entity.pdbx_description
1 polymer ?
#
loop_
_entity_poly.entity_id
_entity_poly.type
_entity_poly.pdbx_seq_one_letter_code
_entity_poly.pdbx_strand_id
1 'polypeptide(L)'
;MRQILPLILIAFLVAAPVFAVSGFSVTLGEATSSNPSYKSAVMDYFKAKTDKDLQSADIKIVTASEVNEVSRGVTGRVYSPSQILSCAMVDLSYSDGIKVSVDTSKIRVVTPEMYASALRSSGIDRGYVVVTSPVPASGEAALAGVLKSYEIAVGEQIPEEAKRVSVEEIYLQSRLVNETNATGDRVAELFDEVKNRTQSQNLQDPADIQRVVVDVSQQMNINLTETQVQQVADSVAASQRVQGSLTEFKQRLEGVSQQVGGSGILDQIYAFLQSIYNYIMGIASP
;
A
#
# COMPACT_ATOMS: atom_id res chain seq x y z
N MET A 1 48.66 -6.96 -38.40
CA MET A 1 47.25 -7.41 -38.45
C MET A 1 46.79 -7.64 -37.02
N ARG A 2 45.96 -6.74 -36.49
CA ARG A 2 45.38 -6.83 -35.14
C ARG A 2 44.09 -7.64 -35.23
N GLN A 3 44.05 -8.82 -34.62
CA GLN A 3 42.80 -9.54 -34.39
C GLN A 3 42.13 -8.92 -33.16
N ILE A 4 40.89 -8.47 -33.34
CA ILE A 4 40.09 -7.84 -32.30
C ILE A 4 39.14 -8.91 -31.76
N LEU A 5 39.26 -9.16 -30.47
CA LEU A 5 38.42 -10.03 -29.64
C LEU A 5 36.95 -9.56 -29.66
N PRO A 6 35.94 -10.41 -29.92
CA PRO A 6 34.57 -10.04 -29.62
C PRO A 6 34.30 -10.29 -28.13
N LEU A 7 34.02 -9.20 -27.44
CA LEU A 7 33.60 -9.10 -26.06
C LEU A 7 32.29 -9.89 -25.85
N ILE A 8 32.34 -10.94 -25.04
CA ILE A 8 31.16 -11.64 -24.53
C ILE A 8 30.47 -10.70 -23.54
N LEU A 9 29.39 -10.06 -23.96
CA LEU A 9 28.48 -9.33 -23.06
C LEU A 9 27.40 -10.32 -22.59
N ILE A 10 27.71 -11.07 -21.54
CA ILE A 10 26.70 -11.82 -20.78
C ILE A 10 25.82 -10.79 -20.09
N ALA A 11 24.66 -10.52 -20.67
CA ALA A 11 23.57 -9.86 -19.97
C ALA A 11 23.06 -10.83 -18.90
N PHE A 12 23.55 -10.65 -17.67
CA PHE A 12 22.99 -11.28 -16.48
C PHE A 12 21.63 -10.62 -16.24
N LEU A 13 20.60 -11.13 -16.92
CA LEU A 13 19.21 -10.75 -16.68
C LEU A 13 18.87 -11.30 -15.29
N VAL A 14 18.96 -10.45 -14.27
CA VAL A 14 18.41 -10.76 -12.96
C VAL A 14 16.92 -10.96 -13.17
N ALA A 15 16.46 -12.20 -13.12
CA ALA A 15 15.05 -12.53 -13.15
C ALA A 15 14.42 -11.99 -11.87
N ALA A 16 13.96 -10.74 -11.91
CA ALA A 16 13.01 -10.25 -10.93
C ALA A 16 11.76 -11.15 -11.00
N PRO A 17 11.13 -11.52 -9.88
CA PRO A 17 9.88 -12.25 -9.91
C PRO A 17 8.86 -11.43 -10.70
N VAL A 18 8.44 -11.95 -11.86
CA VAL A 18 7.33 -11.38 -12.62
C VAL A 18 6.06 -11.73 -11.85
N PHE A 19 5.58 -10.80 -11.05
CA PHE A 19 4.25 -10.88 -10.46
C PHE A 19 3.22 -10.85 -11.60
N ALA A 20 2.28 -11.81 -11.62
CA ALA A 20 1.22 -11.82 -12.60
C ALA A 20 0.27 -10.63 -12.32
N VAL A 21 0.25 -9.66 -13.23
CA VAL A 21 -0.62 -8.49 -13.11
C VAL A 21 -2.08 -8.91 -13.25
N SER A 22 -2.85 -8.82 -12.17
CA SER A 22 -4.28 -9.15 -12.15
C SER A 22 -5.18 -7.92 -12.02
N GLY A 23 -4.65 -6.80 -11.50
CA GLY A 23 -5.44 -5.64 -11.06
C GLY A 23 -6.46 -5.96 -9.95
N PHE A 24 -6.45 -7.18 -9.42
CA PHE A 24 -7.35 -7.65 -8.37
C PHE A 24 -6.66 -8.69 -7.50
N SER A 25 -6.51 -8.41 -6.21
CA SER A 25 -5.74 -9.24 -5.30
C SER A 25 -6.44 -9.38 -3.95
N VAL A 26 -6.23 -10.51 -3.29
CA VAL A 26 -6.65 -10.76 -1.91
C VAL A 26 -5.45 -11.22 -1.10
N THR A 27 -5.28 -10.66 0.10
CA THR A 27 -4.37 -11.20 1.10
C THR A 27 -5.12 -11.71 2.32
N LEU A 28 -4.72 -12.88 2.78
CA LEU A 28 -5.19 -13.48 4.02
C LEU A 28 -4.06 -13.48 5.06
N GLY A 29 -4.36 -13.08 6.28
CA GLY A 29 -3.43 -13.27 7.39
C GLY A 29 -3.15 -14.76 7.62
N GLU A 30 -1.93 -15.10 8.02
CA GLU A 30 -1.47 -16.49 8.23
C GLU A 30 -2.41 -17.31 9.13
N ALA A 31 -2.88 -16.73 10.24
CA ALA A 31 -3.82 -17.39 11.15
C ALA A 31 -5.21 -17.56 10.51
N THR A 32 -5.66 -16.59 9.72
CA THR A 32 -6.94 -16.66 9.00
C THR A 32 -6.89 -17.72 7.92
N SER A 33 -5.82 -17.77 7.13
CA SER A 33 -5.66 -18.75 6.05
C SER A 33 -5.61 -20.18 6.58
N SER A 34 -5.01 -20.38 7.77
CA SER A 34 -4.84 -21.69 8.39
C SER A 34 -6.11 -22.22 9.08
N ASN A 35 -7.13 -21.38 9.28
CA ASN A 35 -8.39 -21.77 9.90
C ASN A 35 -9.54 -21.72 8.87
N PRO A 36 -10.14 -22.86 8.49
CA PRO A 36 -11.19 -22.91 7.46
C PRO A 36 -12.41 -22.01 7.75
N SER A 37 -12.83 -21.91 9.02
CA SER A 37 -13.96 -21.07 9.42
C SER A 37 -13.63 -19.58 9.27
N TYR A 38 -12.42 -19.18 9.68
CA TYR A 38 -11.95 -17.80 9.52
C TYR A 38 -11.80 -17.43 8.05
N LYS A 39 -11.20 -18.31 7.26
CA LYS A 39 -11.08 -18.13 5.81
C LYS A 39 -12.46 -17.96 5.16
N SER A 40 -13.42 -18.83 5.48
CA SER A 40 -14.78 -18.71 4.94
C SER A 40 -15.41 -17.36 5.29
N ALA A 41 -15.39 -16.98 6.57
CA ALA A 41 -16.01 -15.73 7.03
C ALA A 41 -15.42 -14.49 6.34
N VAL A 42 -14.10 -14.45 6.14
CA VAL A 42 -13.44 -13.34 5.43
C VAL A 42 -13.77 -13.34 3.94
N MET A 43 -13.75 -14.50 3.29
CA MET A 43 -14.09 -14.61 1.86
C MET A 43 -15.56 -14.24 1.60
N ASP A 44 -16.48 -14.63 2.47
CA ASP A 44 -17.89 -14.24 2.39
C ASP A 44 -18.06 -12.73 2.55
N TYR A 45 -17.31 -12.11 3.47
CA TYR A 45 -17.28 -10.66 3.61
C TYR A 45 -16.78 -9.97 2.34
N PHE A 46 -15.66 -10.41 1.77
CA PHE A 46 -15.15 -9.85 0.51
C PHE A 46 -16.13 -10.03 -0.65
N LYS A 47 -16.80 -11.18 -0.73
CA LYS A 47 -17.80 -11.47 -1.78
C LYS A 47 -18.97 -10.51 -1.73
N ALA A 48 -19.35 -10.03 -0.54
CA ALA A 48 -20.40 -9.03 -0.37
C ALA A 48 -19.94 -7.60 -0.75
N LYS A 49 -18.66 -7.39 -1.05
CA LYS A 49 -18.06 -6.08 -1.32
C LYS A 49 -17.56 -5.91 -2.75
N THR A 50 -17.62 -6.95 -3.59
CA THR A 50 -17.22 -6.89 -4.99
C THR A 50 -18.16 -7.71 -5.86
N ASP A 51 -18.28 -7.31 -7.12
CA ASP A 51 -18.92 -8.06 -8.20
C ASP A 51 -17.95 -9.00 -8.93
N LYS A 52 -16.64 -8.89 -8.67
CA LYS A 52 -15.61 -9.76 -9.23
C LYS A 52 -15.65 -11.17 -8.64
N ASP A 53 -15.28 -12.14 -9.45
CA ASP A 53 -15.14 -13.53 -8.98
C ASP A 53 -13.88 -13.68 -8.12
N LEU A 54 -14.05 -13.95 -6.83
CA LEU A 54 -12.95 -14.20 -5.90
C LEU A 54 -12.12 -15.45 -6.25
N GLN A 55 -12.65 -16.38 -7.04
CA GLN A 55 -11.87 -17.52 -7.54
C GLN A 55 -10.80 -17.10 -8.56
N SER A 56 -11.01 -15.95 -9.22
CA SER A 56 -10.04 -15.36 -10.14
C SER A 56 -8.99 -14.48 -9.46
N ALA A 57 -9.15 -14.20 -8.15
CA ALA A 57 -8.20 -13.39 -7.39
C ALA A 57 -6.88 -14.14 -7.15
N ASP A 58 -5.75 -13.44 -7.24
CA ASP A 58 -4.51 -13.94 -6.65
C ASP A 58 -4.62 -13.82 -5.12
N ILE A 59 -4.76 -14.96 -4.45
CA ILE A 59 -4.84 -15.05 -3.00
C ILE A 59 -3.45 -15.34 -2.44
N LYS A 60 -2.87 -14.38 -1.73
CA LYS A 60 -1.59 -14.57 -1.00
C LYS A 60 -1.78 -14.56 0.50
N ILE A 61 -0.81 -15.17 1.20
CA ILE A 61 -0.76 -15.17 2.66
C ILE A 61 0.20 -14.07 3.11
N VAL A 62 -0.20 -13.30 4.12
CA VAL A 62 0.67 -12.38 4.85
C VAL A 62 1.13 -13.08 6.11
N THR A 63 2.44 -13.21 6.27
CA THR A 63 3.07 -13.95 7.37
C THR A 63 3.43 -13.05 8.53
N ALA A 64 3.66 -13.65 9.70
CA ALA A 64 4.20 -12.91 10.84
C ALA A 64 5.58 -12.30 10.56
N SER A 65 6.41 -12.93 9.72
CA SER A 65 7.73 -12.39 9.37
C SER A 65 7.59 -11.04 8.65
N GLU A 66 6.71 -10.98 7.64
CA GLU A 66 6.49 -9.77 6.85
C GLU A 66 5.90 -8.63 7.69
N VAL A 67 4.95 -8.93 8.57
CA VAL A 67 4.40 -7.91 9.49
C VAL A 67 5.48 -7.44 10.48
N ASN A 68 6.28 -8.37 11.02
CA ASN A 68 7.32 -8.04 12.00
C ASN A 68 8.51 -7.29 11.42
N GLU A 69 8.81 -7.45 10.14
CA GLU A 69 9.86 -6.69 9.45
C GLU A 69 9.64 -5.19 9.62
N VAL A 70 8.37 -4.77 9.57
CA VAL A 70 8.00 -3.38 9.77
C VAL A 70 7.71 -3.09 11.24
N SER A 71 6.82 -3.86 11.89
CA SER A 71 6.34 -3.56 13.25
C SER A 71 7.42 -3.47 14.32
N ARG A 72 8.54 -4.21 14.18
CA ARG A 72 9.67 -4.15 15.12
C ARG A 72 10.34 -2.79 15.15
N GLY A 73 10.55 -2.17 13.98
CA GLY A 73 11.18 -0.84 13.88
C GLY A 73 10.28 0.28 14.38
N VAL A 74 8.95 0.11 14.22
CA VAL A 74 7.96 1.14 14.55
C VAL A 74 7.53 1.12 16.01
N THR A 75 7.13 -0.06 16.50
CA THR A 75 6.44 -0.20 17.79
C THR A 75 7.17 -1.12 18.76
N GLY A 76 8.23 -1.79 18.30
CA GLY A 76 8.84 -2.90 19.03
C GLY A 76 7.92 -4.13 19.17
N ARG A 77 6.71 -4.12 18.60
CA ARG A 77 5.80 -5.25 18.66
C ARG A 77 6.31 -6.38 17.77
N VAL A 78 6.21 -7.59 18.30
CA VAL A 78 6.46 -8.83 17.58
C VAL A 78 5.19 -9.66 17.66
N TYR A 79 4.66 -9.99 16.51
CA TYR A 79 3.47 -10.80 16.33
C TYR A 79 3.87 -12.25 16.08
N SER A 80 3.18 -13.20 16.71
CA SER A 80 3.22 -14.61 16.32
C SER A 80 2.35 -14.86 15.08
N PRO A 81 2.58 -15.95 14.33
CA PRO A 81 1.70 -16.39 13.23
C PRO A 81 0.21 -16.40 13.60
N SER A 82 -0.12 -16.81 14.83
CA SER A 82 -1.49 -16.85 15.35
C SER A 82 -2.15 -15.48 15.52
N GLN A 83 -1.39 -14.39 15.50
CA GLN A 83 -1.89 -13.02 15.63
C GLN A 83 -2.10 -12.33 14.27
N ILE A 84 -1.65 -12.94 13.16
CA ILE A 84 -1.82 -12.36 11.82
C ILE A 84 -3.19 -12.76 11.27
N LEU A 85 -4.20 -11.97 11.63
CA LEU A 85 -5.61 -12.27 11.38
C LEU A 85 -6.22 -11.36 10.30
N SER A 86 -5.76 -10.12 10.21
CA SER A 86 -6.34 -9.15 9.28
C SER A 86 -6.07 -9.53 7.82
N CYS A 87 -7.03 -9.19 6.96
CA CYS A 87 -7.05 -9.56 5.56
C CYS A 87 -7.41 -8.33 4.72
N ALA A 88 -6.95 -8.28 3.48
CA ALA A 88 -7.24 -7.20 2.56
C ALA A 88 -7.68 -7.72 1.19
N MET A 89 -8.49 -6.94 0.50
CA MET A 89 -8.80 -7.09 -0.91
C MET A 89 -8.51 -5.75 -1.59
N VAL A 90 -7.85 -5.78 -2.74
CA VAL A 90 -7.54 -4.61 -3.55
C VAL A 90 -8.08 -4.82 -4.95
N ASP A 91 -8.78 -3.81 -5.46
CA ASP A 91 -9.30 -3.74 -6.83
C ASP A 91 -8.87 -2.44 -7.50
N LEU A 92 -8.05 -2.57 -8.56
CA LEU A 92 -7.51 -1.45 -9.33
C LEU A 92 -8.41 -0.99 -10.48
N SER A 93 -9.58 -1.62 -10.69
CA SER A 93 -10.56 -1.10 -11.67
C SER A 93 -11.20 0.21 -11.20
N TYR A 94 -11.21 0.45 -9.88
CA TYR A 94 -11.62 1.72 -9.30
C TYR A 94 -10.50 2.75 -9.48
N SER A 95 -10.74 3.76 -10.32
CA SER A 95 -9.73 4.77 -10.69
C SER A 95 -10.04 6.18 -10.15
N ASP A 96 -11.19 6.39 -9.51
CA ASP A 96 -11.62 7.68 -8.93
C ASP A 96 -10.99 7.90 -7.54
N GLY A 97 -9.66 7.93 -7.49
CA GLY A 97 -8.88 8.04 -6.27
C GLY A 97 -8.89 6.77 -5.42
N ILE A 98 -8.56 6.89 -4.13
CA ILE A 98 -8.57 5.76 -3.19
C ILE A 98 -9.94 5.65 -2.53
N LYS A 99 -10.58 4.50 -2.67
CA LYS A 99 -11.75 4.13 -1.88
C LYS A 99 -11.33 3.08 -0.85
N VAL A 100 -11.63 3.30 0.43
CA VAL A 100 -11.36 2.32 1.48
C VAL A 100 -12.66 1.94 2.18
N SER A 101 -12.88 0.64 2.37
CA SER A 101 -13.98 0.09 3.18
C SER A 101 -13.40 -0.77 4.28
N VAL A 102 -13.66 -0.42 5.52
CA VAL A 102 -13.21 -1.16 6.70
C VAL A 102 -14.40 -1.84 7.37
N ASP A 103 -14.26 -3.11 7.74
CA ASP A 103 -15.23 -3.79 8.60
C ASP A 103 -15.15 -3.27 10.04
N THR A 104 -15.92 -2.23 10.34
CA THR A 104 -15.92 -1.57 11.66
C THR A 104 -16.43 -2.47 12.79
N SER A 105 -17.06 -3.62 12.48
CA SER A 105 -17.41 -4.62 13.49
C SER A 105 -16.20 -5.45 13.96
N LYS A 106 -15.11 -5.42 13.19
CA LYS A 106 -13.89 -6.21 13.41
C LYS A 106 -12.67 -5.33 13.64
N ILE A 107 -12.49 -4.29 12.84
CA ILE A 107 -11.36 -3.36 12.94
C ILE A 107 -11.76 -2.18 13.83
N ARG A 108 -11.05 -2.02 14.95
CA ARG A 108 -11.48 -1.13 16.05
C ARG A 108 -10.76 0.21 16.13
N VAL A 109 -9.57 0.34 15.55
CA VAL A 109 -8.73 1.53 15.72
C VAL A 109 -8.53 2.22 14.39
N VAL A 110 -8.03 1.49 13.39
CA VAL A 110 -7.69 2.08 12.09
C VAL A 110 -8.95 2.33 11.25
N THR A 111 -9.17 3.59 10.88
CA THR A 111 -10.31 4.01 10.06
C THR A 111 -9.99 3.98 8.56
N PRO A 112 -11.00 4.04 7.67
CA PRO A 112 -10.77 4.14 6.22
C PRO A 112 -9.84 5.28 5.82
N GLU A 113 -9.98 6.45 6.45
CA GLU A 113 -9.19 7.65 6.23
C GLU A 113 -7.73 7.46 6.65
N MET A 114 -7.49 6.77 7.77
CA MET A 114 -6.13 6.42 8.21
C MET A 114 -5.42 5.50 7.21
N TYR A 115 -6.12 4.49 6.67
CA TYR A 115 -5.58 3.67 5.58
C TYR A 115 -5.31 4.52 4.34
N ALA A 116 -6.24 5.37 3.92
CA ALA A 116 -6.06 6.21 2.73
C ALA A 116 -4.84 7.14 2.87
N SER A 117 -4.68 7.81 4.02
CA SER A 117 -3.52 8.66 4.33
C SER A 117 -2.20 7.88 4.23
N ALA A 118 -2.15 6.68 4.85
CA ALA A 118 -0.96 5.84 4.82
C ALA A 118 -0.63 5.31 3.41
N LEU A 119 -1.65 4.92 2.63
CA LEU A 119 -1.48 4.47 1.25
C LEU A 119 -0.89 5.58 0.35
N ARG A 120 -1.34 6.83 0.52
CA ARG A 120 -0.73 7.96 -0.21
C ARG A 120 0.75 8.14 0.14
N SER A 121 1.13 7.90 1.38
CA SER A 121 2.55 7.93 1.80
C SER A 121 3.39 6.84 1.15
N SER A 122 2.79 5.71 0.74
CA SER A 122 3.45 4.68 -0.08
C SER A 122 3.22 4.85 -1.59
N GLY A 123 2.75 6.02 -2.03
CA GLY A 123 2.58 6.36 -3.44
C GLY A 123 1.36 5.74 -4.11
N ILE A 124 0.48 5.13 -3.33
CA ILE A 124 -0.79 4.60 -3.80
C ILE A 124 -1.82 5.73 -3.74
N ASP A 125 -2.36 6.13 -4.89
CA ASP A 125 -3.30 7.25 -5.02
C ASP A 125 -4.67 6.82 -5.57
N ARG A 126 -4.81 5.55 -5.94
CA ARG A 126 -6.04 4.98 -6.52
C ARG A 126 -6.25 3.53 -6.17
N GLY A 127 -7.50 3.08 -6.34
CA GLY A 127 -7.92 1.71 -6.12
C GLY A 127 -8.98 1.60 -5.03
N TYR A 128 -9.66 0.45 -5.00
CA TYR A 128 -10.62 0.10 -3.98
C TYR A 128 -10.03 -0.92 -3.02
N VAL A 129 -9.98 -0.58 -1.73
CA VAL A 129 -9.44 -1.40 -0.66
C VAL A 129 -10.56 -1.83 0.26
N VAL A 130 -10.60 -3.12 0.60
CA VAL A 130 -11.49 -3.66 1.62
C VAL A 130 -10.66 -4.35 2.68
N VAL A 131 -10.88 -4.00 3.95
CA VAL A 131 -10.14 -4.54 5.09
C VAL A 131 -11.10 -5.18 6.08
N THR A 132 -10.80 -6.41 6.50
CA THR A 132 -11.55 -7.12 7.56
C THR A 132 -10.64 -8.07 8.34
N SER A 133 -11.20 -8.74 9.35
CA SER A 133 -10.57 -9.75 10.19
C SER A 133 -11.64 -10.73 10.67
N PRO A 134 -11.35 -12.03 10.85
CA PRO A 134 -12.35 -12.99 11.36
C PRO A 134 -12.80 -12.65 12.79
N VAL A 135 -11.91 -12.04 13.58
CA VAL A 135 -12.12 -11.64 14.98
C VAL A 135 -11.73 -10.17 15.17
N PRO A 136 -12.15 -9.52 16.28
CA PRO A 136 -11.76 -8.15 16.54
C PRO A 136 -10.23 -7.93 16.54
N ALA A 137 -9.78 -6.90 15.83
CA ALA A 137 -8.40 -6.49 15.68
C ALA A 137 -8.29 -4.95 15.64
N SER A 138 -7.10 -4.42 15.86
CA SER A 138 -6.85 -2.97 15.84
C SER A 138 -6.74 -2.43 14.42
N GLY A 139 -6.15 -3.20 13.49
CA GLY A 139 -6.10 -2.90 12.06
C GLY A 139 -4.72 -2.56 11.51
N GLU A 140 -3.74 -2.22 12.34
CA GLU A 140 -2.43 -1.75 11.88
C GLU A 140 -1.68 -2.83 11.08
N ALA A 141 -1.73 -4.08 11.56
CA ALA A 141 -1.15 -5.22 10.85
C ALA A 141 -1.83 -5.50 9.49
N ALA A 142 -3.07 -5.02 9.30
CA ALA A 142 -3.76 -5.18 8.03
C ALA A 142 -3.13 -4.32 6.92
N LEU A 143 -2.50 -3.18 7.26
CA LEU A 143 -1.89 -2.32 6.25
C LEU A 143 -0.78 -3.06 5.48
N ALA A 144 0.02 -3.89 6.15
CA ALA A 144 1.01 -4.74 5.48
C ALA A 144 0.35 -5.65 4.43
N GLY A 145 -0.82 -6.22 4.74
CA GLY A 145 -1.60 -7.01 3.79
C GLY A 145 -2.23 -6.19 2.67
N VAL A 146 -2.61 -4.95 2.92
CA VAL A 146 -3.07 -4.02 1.88
C VAL A 146 -1.93 -3.69 0.92
N LEU A 147 -0.76 -3.28 1.43
CA LEU A 147 0.43 -2.96 0.63
C LEU A 147 0.84 -4.15 -0.23
N LYS A 148 0.91 -5.35 0.37
CA LYS A 148 1.18 -6.59 -0.37
C LYS A 148 0.15 -6.87 -1.45
N SER A 149 -1.14 -6.61 -1.19
CA SER A 149 -2.19 -6.76 -2.21
C SER A 149 -2.00 -5.81 -3.39
N TYR A 150 -1.53 -4.58 -3.14
CA TYR A 150 -1.16 -3.65 -4.21
C TYR A 150 0.05 -4.16 -4.99
N GLU A 151 1.10 -4.65 -4.33
CA GLU A 151 2.28 -5.20 -5.00
C GLU A 151 1.91 -6.35 -5.94
N ILE A 152 1.01 -7.23 -5.50
CA ILE A 152 0.48 -8.34 -6.30
C ILE A 152 -0.37 -7.81 -7.46
N ALA A 153 -1.33 -6.92 -7.18
CA ALA A 153 -2.27 -6.43 -8.18
C ALA A 153 -1.57 -5.62 -9.29
N VAL A 154 -0.59 -4.80 -8.93
CA VAL A 154 0.24 -3.98 -9.84
C VAL A 154 1.34 -4.81 -10.51
N GLY A 155 1.81 -5.84 -9.82
CA GLY A 155 2.95 -6.65 -10.21
C GLY A 155 4.30 -5.95 -10.08
N GLU A 156 4.43 -5.07 -9.08
CA GLU A 156 5.62 -4.28 -8.77
C GLU A 156 5.77 -4.13 -7.27
N GLN A 157 7.00 -4.17 -6.76
CA GLN A 157 7.24 -3.96 -5.34
C GLN A 157 7.15 -2.49 -4.99
N ILE A 158 6.55 -2.20 -3.84
CA ILE A 158 6.64 -0.90 -3.22
C ILE A 158 8.02 -0.84 -2.55
N PRO A 159 8.83 0.21 -2.78
CA PRO A 159 10.10 0.39 -2.08
C PRO A 159 9.96 0.14 -0.57
N GLU A 160 10.81 -0.71 -0.01
CA GLU A 160 10.72 -1.15 1.40
C GLU A 160 10.63 0.03 2.38
N GLU A 161 11.42 1.07 2.12
CA GLU A 161 11.42 2.29 2.93
C GLU A 161 10.07 3.02 2.88
N ALA A 162 9.40 3.05 1.73
CA ALA A 162 8.07 3.65 1.62
C ALA A 162 7.00 2.81 2.33
N LYS A 163 7.11 1.47 2.28
CA LYS A 163 6.25 0.58 3.09
C LYS A 163 6.44 0.84 4.57
N ARG A 164 7.70 0.91 5.04
CA ARG A 164 8.03 1.22 6.43
C ARG A 164 7.41 2.53 6.89
N VAL A 165 7.60 3.61 6.14
CA VAL A 165 7.06 4.94 6.46
C VAL A 165 5.53 4.94 6.52
N SER A 166 4.84 4.28 5.58
CA SER A 166 3.37 4.19 5.60
C SER A 166 2.83 3.46 6.83
N VAL A 167 3.53 2.41 7.28
CA VAL A 167 3.17 1.68 8.50
C VAL A 167 3.51 2.48 9.75
N GLU A 168 4.65 3.17 9.79
CA GLU A 168 4.98 4.09 10.89
C GLU A 168 3.91 5.15 11.10
N GLU A 169 3.43 5.72 9.99
CA GLU A 169 2.37 6.69 9.99
C GLU A 169 1.08 6.10 10.60
N ILE A 170 0.62 4.93 10.15
CA ILE A 170 -0.65 4.37 10.64
C ILE A 170 -0.58 4.02 12.13
N TYR A 171 0.58 3.55 12.62
CA TYR A 171 0.78 3.31 14.05
C TYR A 171 0.82 4.61 14.86
N LEU A 172 1.46 5.66 14.34
CA LEU A 172 1.47 6.97 14.98
C LEU A 172 0.05 7.55 15.05
N GLN A 173 -0.71 7.48 13.95
CA GLN A 173 -2.11 7.90 13.95
C GLN A 173 -2.93 7.10 14.98
N SER A 174 -2.82 5.77 15.00
CA SER A 174 -3.48 4.93 16.02
C SER A 174 -3.13 5.34 17.45
N ARG A 175 -1.87 5.70 17.72
CA ARG A 175 -1.45 6.19 19.04
C ARG A 175 -2.10 7.53 19.36
N LEU A 176 -2.08 8.48 18.43
CA LEU A 176 -2.69 9.79 18.62
C LEU A 176 -4.19 9.70 18.88
N VAL A 177 -4.90 8.75 18.26
CA VAL A 177 -6.33 8.50 18.56
C VAL A 177 -6.54 8.12 20.03
N ASN A 178 -5.60 7.39 20.65
CA ASN A 178 -5.69 6.98 22.05
C ASN A 178 -5.12 8.02 23.04
N GLU A 179 -4.24 8.89 22.57
CA GLU A 179 -3.51 9.88 23.39
C GLU A 179 -4.09 11.30 23.29
N THR A 180 -5.03 11.53 22.37
CA THR A 180 -5.65 12.85 22.13
C THR A 180 -7.18 12.77 22.21
N ASN A 181 -7.82 13.93 22.06
CA ASN A 181 -9.28 14.06 21.98
C ASN A 181 -9.85 13.83 20.57
N ALA A 182 -9.01 13.50 19.58
CA ALA A 182 -9.40 13.41 18.18
C ALA A 182 -9.87 12.00 17.78
N THR A 183 -10.82 11.92 16.84
CA THR A 183 -11.20 10.67 16.18
C THR A 183 -10.14 10.24 15.17
N GLY A 184 -10.17 8.97 14.75
CA GLY A 184 -9.27 8.46 13.70
C GLY A 184 -9.29 9.30 12.42
N ASP A 185 -10.49 9.68 11.97
CA ASP A 185 -10.65 10.46 10.74
C ASP A 185 -10.05 11.87 10.88
N ARG A 186 -10.23 12.51 12.05
CA ARG A 186 -9.63 13.83 12.35
C ARG A 186 -8.11 13.75 12.44
N VAL A 187 -7.57 12.65 12.98
CA VAL A 187 -6.12 12.42 13.02
C VAL A 187 -5.58 12.19 11.60
N ALA A 188 -6.25 11.39 10.77
CA ALA A 188 -5.85 11.18 9.38
C ALA A 188 -5.88 12.49 8.57
N GLU A 189 -6.93 13.30 8.75
CA GLU A 189 -7.07 14.60 8.11
C GLU A 189 -5.99 15.60 8.55
N LEU A 190 -5.57 15.58 9.83
CA LEU A 190 -4.42 16.36 10.30
C LEU A 190 -3.16 16.00 9.51
N PHE A 191 -2.89 14.72 9.29
CA PHE A 191 -1.72 14.28 8.52
C PHE A 191 -1.82 14.71 7.06
N ASP A 192 -2.97 14.50 6.42
CA ASP A 192 -3.20 14.90 5.02
C ASP A 192 -3.06 16.42 4.85
N GLU A 193 -3.62 17.24 5.74
CA GLU A 193 -3.52 18.69 5.67
C GLU A 193 -2.08 19.20 5.90
N VAL A 194 -1.35 18.60 6.84
CA VAL A 194 0.07 18.93 7.04
C VAL A 194 0.88 18.54 5.79
N LYS A 195 0.68 17.35 5.22
CA LYS A 195 1.35 16.93 3.97
C LYS A 195 1.05 17.90 2.82
N ASN A 196 -0.21 18.29 2.64
CA ASN A 196 -0.63 19.21 1.59
C ASN A 196 0.04 20.59 1.74
N ARG A 197 0.00 21.17 2.95
CA ARG A 197 0.62 22.48 3.21
C ARG A 197 2.12 22.46 3.03
N THR A 198 2.78 21.46 3.60
CA THR A 198 4.25 21.33 3.50
C THR A 198 4.70 21.09 2.06
N GLN A 199 3.96 20.29 1.28
CA GLN A 199 4.23 20.12 -0.14
C GLN A 199 4.02 21.43 -0.92
N SER A 200 2.93 22.16 -0.66
CA SER A 200 2.65 23.44 -1.35
C SER A 200 3.70 24.53 -1.05
N GLN A 201 4.32 24.47 0.12
CA GLN A 201 5.35 25.40 0.57
C GLN A 201 6.77 24.88 0.32
N ASN A 202 6.91 23.68 -0.26
CA ASN A 202 8.19 23.00 -0.49
C ASN A 202 9.05 22.85 0.78
N LEU A 203 8.42 22.54 1.91
CA LEU A 203 9.08 22.32 3.20
C LEU A 203 9.42 20.85 3.39
N GLN A 204 10.71 20.56 3.63
CA GLN A 204 11.20 19.21 3.91
C GLN A 204 11.90 19.07 5.26
N ASP A 205 12.28 20.19 5.89
CA ASP A 205 12.93 20.18 7.19
C ASP A 205 11.89 19.93 8.31
N PRO A 206 12.08 18.92 9.17
CA PRO A 206 11.16 18.66 10.28
C PRO A 206 10.89 19.87 11.18
N ALA A 207 11.86 20.77 11.39
CA ALA A 207 11.68 21.97 12.20
C ALA A 207 10.74 22.99 11.55
N ASP A 208 10.76 23.12 10.22
CA ASP A 208 9.79 23.92 9.48
C ASP A 208 8.41 23.27 9.50
N ILE A 209 8.35 21.95 9.33
CA ILE A 209 7.11 21.18 9.32
C ILE A 209 6.40 21.25 10.68
N GLN A 210 7.13 21.29 11.79
CA GLN A 210 6.52 21.43 13.13
C GLN A 210 5.62 22.66 13.25
N ARG A 211 6.00 23.79 12.63
CA ARG A 211 5.14 24.98 12.63
C ARG A 211 3.82 24.72 11.93
N VAL A 212 3.87 24.03 10.79
CA VAL A 212 2.67 23.62 10.05
C VAL A 212 1.81 22.68 10.88
N VAL A 213 2.41 21.72 11.60
CA VAL A 213 1.69 20.80 12.49
C VAL A 213 0.98 21.57 13.61
N VAL A 214 1.65 22.52 14.25
CA VAL A 214 1.04 23.36 15.29
C VAL A 214 -0.13 24.16 14.73
N ASP A 215 0.05 24.82 13.59
CA ASP A 215 -0.99 25.64 12.96
C ASP A 215 -2.23 24.81 12.58
N VAL A 216 -2.02 23.66 11.94
CA VAL A 216 -3.11 22.77 11.52
C VAL A 216 -3.82 22.16 12.73
N SER A 217 -3.08 21.66 13.72
CA SER A 217 -3.67 21.06 14.93
C SER A 217 -4.51 22.07 15.72
N GLN A 218 -4.07 23.32 15.83
CA GLN A 218 -4.86 24.40 16.43
C GLN A 218 -6.13 24.71 15.63
N GLN A 219 -6.05 24.82 14.31
CA GLN A 219 -7.21 25.05 13.45
C GLN A 219 -8.26 23.92 13.55
N MET A 220 -7.79 22.70 13.75
CA MET A 220 -8.63 21.52 13.91
C MET A 220 -9.09 21.26 15.35
N ASN A 221 -8.64 22.06 16.33
CA ASN A 221 -8.86 21.87 17.77
C ASN A 221 -8.38 20.49 18.29
N ILE A 222 -7.23 20.04 17.79
CA ILE A 222 -6.55 18.81 18.23
C ILE A 222 -5.40 19.21 19.15
N ASN A 223 -5.44 18.74 20.40
CA ASN A 223 -4.40 19.05 21.36
C ASN A 223 -3.23 18.06 21.22
N LEU A 224 -2.09 18.55 20.74
CA LEU A 224 -0.85 17.80 20.66
C LEU A 224 0.17 18.32 21.66
N THR A 225 0.92 17.40 22.29
CA THR A 225 2.13 17.73 23.04
C THR A 225 3.28 18.08 22.08
N GLU A 226 4.31 18.76 22.57
CA GLU A 226 5.52 19.07 21.77
C GLU A 226 6.14 17.81 21.15
N THR A 227 6.20 16.72 21.92
CA THR A 227 6.68 15.42 21.44
C THR A 227 5.81 14.87 20.29
N GLN A 228 4.49 14.99 20.38
CA GLN A 228 3.58 14.53 19.33
C GLN A 228 3.70 15.41 18.08
N VAL A 229 3.86 16.72 18.24
CA VAL A 229 4.12 17.65 17.13
C VAL A 229 5.39 17.25 16.36
N GLN A 230 6.48 16.97 17.08
CA GLN A 230 7.72 16.46 16.50
C GLN A 230 7.50 15.13 15.76
N GLN A 231 6.80 14.18 16.36
CA GLN A 231 6.52 12.88 15.75
C GLN A 231 5.72 12.99 14.45
N VAL A 232 4.69 13.84 14.40
CA VAL A 232 3.92 14.10 13.18
C VAL A 232 4.81 14.75 12.12
N ALA A 233 5.63 15.73 12.51
CA ALA A 233 6.53 16.40 11.57
C ALA A 233 7.57 15.45 10.96
N ASP A 234 8.16 14.58 11.78
CA ASP A 234 9.12 13.57 11.33
C ASP A 234 8.47 12.55 10.38
N SER A 235 7.24 12.13 10.68
CA SER A 235 6.49 11.21 9.84
C SER A 235 6.16 11.82 8.49
N VAL A 236 5.71 13.08 8.45
CA VAL A 236 5.44 13.80 7.19
C VAL A 236 6.72 14.01 6.39
N ALA A 237 7.81 14.43 7.03
CA ALA A 237 9.11 14.60 6.38
C ALA A 237 9.62 13.27 5.80
N ALA A 238 9.45 12.15 6.51
CA ALA A 238 9.79 10.82 6.03
C ALA A 238 8.95 10.42 4.81
N SER A 239 7.64 10.68 4.84
CA SER A 239 6.73 10.42 3.71
C SER A 239 7.15 11.19 2.46
N GLN A 240 7.54 12.46 2.60
CA GLN A 240 8.03 13.26 1.49
C GLN A 240 9.36 12.75 0.92
N ARG A 241 10.30 12.35 1.78
CA ARG A 241 11.62 11.84 1.35
C ARG A 241 11.52 10.60 0.47
N VAL A 242 10.55 9.73 0.73
CA VAL A 242 10.35 8.50 -0.05
C VAL A 242 9.56 8.71 -1.35
N GLN A 243 8.94 9.88 -1.57
CA GLN A 243 8.14 10.12 -2.78
C GLN A 243 8.93 9.96 -4.09
N GLY A 244 10.23 10.28 -4.08
CA GLY A 244 11.08 10.16 -5.27
C GLY A 244 11.34 8.72 -5.71
N SER A 245 11.45 7.78 -4.77
CA SER A 245 11.67 6.35 -5.07
C SER A 245 10.41 5.63 -5.54
N LEU A 246 9.25 6.27 -5.42
CA LEU A 246 7.95 5.70 -5.79
C LEU A 246 7.58 5.87 -7.26
N THR A 247 8.45 6.49 -8.07
CA THR A 247 8.15 6.84 -9.47
C THR A 247 7.75 5.61 -10.31
N GLU A 248 8.53 4.53 -10.25
CA GLU A 248 8.28 3.32 -11.05
C GLU A 248 7.00 2.61 -10.61
N PHE A 249 6.82 2.46 -9.30
CA PHE A 249 5.60 1.86 -8.74
C PHE A 249 4.35 2.66 -9.14
N LYS A 250 4.39 4.00 -9.04
CA LYS A 250 3.30 4.89 -9.46
C LYS A 250 2.96 4.68 -10.93
N GLN A 251 3.96 4.73 -11.83
CA GLN A 251 3.72 4.53 -13.26
C GLN A 251 3.06 3.19 -13.57
N ARG A 252 3.48 2.11 -12.90
CA ARG A 252 2.84 0.80 -13.06
C ARG A 252 1.42 0.77 -12.49
N LEU A 253 1.20 1.36 -11.32
CA LEU A 253 -0.15 1.49 -10.73
C LEU A 253 -1.09 2.22 -11.70
N GLU A 254 -0.64 3.30 -12.34
CA GLU A 254 -1.42 4.02 -13.35
C GLU A 254 -1.75 3.15 -14.56
N GLY A 255 -0.74 2.47 -15.14
CA GLY A 255 -0.92 1.61 -16.30
C GLY A 255 -1.88 0.45 -16.05
N VAL A 256 -1.73 -0.24 -14.92
CA VAL A 256 -2.62 -1.35 -14.54
C VAL A 256 -4.03 -0.85 -14.29
N SER A 257 -4.20 0.25 -13.54
CA SER A 257 -5.53 0.79 -13.24
C SER A 257 -6.27 1.22 -14.51
N GLN A 258 -5.58 1.82 -15.48
CA GLN A 258 -6.16 2.14 -16.79
C GLN A 258 -6.55 0.86 -17.53
N GLN A 259 -5.68 -0.13 -17.57
CA GLN A 259 -5.92 -1.41 -18.23
C GLN A 259 -7.15 -2.15 -17.69
N VAL A 260 -7.32 -2.20 -16.36
CA VAL A 260 -8.41 -2.94 -15.72
C VAL A 260 -9.68 -2.11 -15.49
N GLY A 261 -9.57 -0.79 -15.53
CA GLY A 261 -10.69 0.16 -15.40
C GLY A 261 -11.36 0.52 -16.74
N GLY A 262 -10.73 0.26 -17.88
CA GLY A 262 -11.27 0.55 -19.21
C GLY A 262 -11.75 -0.69 -19.96
N SER A 263 -13.00 -0.71 -20.43
CA SER A 263 -13.60 -1.81 -21.22
C SER A 263 -13.01 -2.04 -22.64
N GLY A 264 -11.77 -1.62 -22.92
CA GLY A 264 -11.18 -1.74 -24.27
C GLY A 264 -9.64 -1.72 -24.34
N ILE A 265 -8.94 -1.78 -23.20
CA ILE A 265 -7.46 -1.71 -23.17
C ILE A 265 -6.81 -3.10 -23.22
N LEU A 266 -7.52 -4.17 -22.86
CA LEU A 266 -7.04 -5.55 -23.05
C LEU A 266 -6.78 -5.89 -24.52
N ASP A 267 -7.58 -5.35 -25.44
CA ASP A 267 -7.37 -5.51 -26.89
C ASP A 267 -6.09 -4.78 -27.38
N GLN A 268 -5.79 -3.63 -26.79
CA GLN A 268 -4.59 -2.85 -27.12
C GLN A 268 -3.31 -3.50 -26.57
N ILE A 269 -3.39 -4.18 -25.43
CA ILE A 269 -2.28 -4.93 -24.84
C ILE A 269 -2.04 -6.24 -25.58
N TYR A 270 -3.09 -6.94 -26.02
CA TYR A 270 -2.91 -8.08 -26.92
C TYR A 270 -2.21 -7.65 -28.22
N ALA A 271 -2.60 -6.50 -28.79
CA ALA A 271 -1.94 -5.94 -29.97
C ALA A 271 -0.47 -5.54 -29.70
N PHE A 272 -0.19 -4.93 -28.54
CA PHE A 272 1.16 -4.55 -28.14
C PHE A 272 2.07 -5.77 -27.88
N LEU A 273 1.60 -6.77 -27.13
CA LEU A 273 2.33 -8.01 -26.86
C LEU A 273 2.55 -8.83 -28.13
N GLN A 274 1.57 -8.85 -29.05
CA GLN A 274 1.79 -9.40 -30.39
C GLN A 274 2.85 -8.62 -31.18
N SER A 275 2.87 -7.29 -31.10
CA SER A 275 3.88 -6.49 -31.81
C SER A 275 5.30 -6.78 -31.31
N ILE A 276 5.47 -7.00 -30.00
CA ILE A 276 6.75 -7.37 -29.39
C ILE A 276 7.15 -8.80 -29.78
N TYR A 277 6.21 -9.75 -29.74
CA TYR A 277 6.46 -11.13 -30.17
C TYR A 277 6.87 -11.20 -31.65
N ASN A 278 6.17 -10.49 -32.53
CA ASN A 278 6.48 -10.43 -33.96
C ASN A 278 7.83 -9.75 -34.23
N TYR A 279 8.18 -8.71 -33.48
CA TYR A 279 9.49 -8.07 -33.57
C TYR A 279 10.62 -9.04 -33.18
N ILE A 280 10.46 -9.78 -32.07
CA ILE A 280 11.46 -10.76 -31.61
C ILE A 280 11.59 -11.94 -32.58
N MET A 281 10.47 -12.47 -33.09
CA MET A 281 10.47 -13.56 -34.07
C MET A 281 10.97 -13.14 -35.46
N GLY A 282 10.76 -11.88 -35.84
CA GLY A 282 11.28 -11.31 -37.09
C GLY A 282 12.79 -11.08 -37.09
N ILE A 283 13.41 -10.98 -35.91
CA ILE A 283 14.88 -10.86 -35.75
C ILE A 283 15.52 -12.25 -35.58
N ALA A 284 14.75 -13.26 -35.17
CA ALA A 284 15.20 -14.63 -34.93
C ALA A 284 14.92 -15.62 -36.08
N SER A 285 14.29 -15.16 -37.18
CA SER A 285 14.11 -15.95 -38.39
C SER A 285 15.20 -15.57 -39.41
N PRO A 286 15.98 -16.53 -39.96
CA PRO A 286 17.05 -16.26 -40.92
C PRO A 286 16.54 -15.71 -42.26
#